data_AF-A3Z1S3-F1
#
_entry.id   AF-A3Z1S3-F1
#
_cell.length_a   1.000
_cell.length_b   1.000
_cell.length_c   1.000
_cell.angle_alpha   90.00
_cell.angle_beta   90.00
_cell.angle_gamma   90.00
#
_symmetry.space_group_name_H-M   'P 1'
#
loop_
_entity.id
_entity.type
_entity.pdbx_description
1 polymer ?
#
loop_
_entity_poly.entity_id
_entity_poly.type
_entity_poly.pdbx_seq_one_letter_code
_entity_poly.pdbx_strand_id
1 'polypeptide(L)'
;MSGPPWPWCFPPEPHRRLLVRCGVSDPLAWAEEWRQRLGAWQGPPHPSLLWGLILPLLSSCYSRSGNGGAGLRYPLLIGLNGPVGAGKTTLGRELERLAPSLGLRLAVVSIDDAYLPFEQRLQRLAGNPFGVSRVPPGSHDVPLLLECLRRWRSGEPLQLPRFDKRLRAAQGDRAGWRRFEAVDVLVLEGWLVGCRALGVSALSMAMAKPLNEWNNSLSPAELAWLPRWDQELQAYQPLWNQLDGLWLLRPSRWSLPLRWRLQAEARQRRSSGQGLQASEVAAMVRATLASLPPELYQVGLERTVPGSSAATALIKLDGKRRCIWSGSADDAS
;
A
#
# COMPACT_ATOMS: atom_id res chain seq x y z
N MET A 1 3.08 10.50 39.02
CA MET A 1 3.71 11.30 37.95
C MET A 1 4.02 10.36 36.79
N SER A 2 3.50 10.68 35.62
CA SER A 2 3.53 9.90 34.38
C SER A 2 4.96 9.48 34.00
N GLY A 3 5.21 8.17 33.90
CA GLY A 3 6.46 7.63 33.38
C GLY A 3 6.74 8.10 31.93
N PRO A 4 8.00 8.04 31.45
CA PRO A 4 8.38 8.56 30.15
C PRO A 4 7.61 7.81 29.03
N PRO A 5 7.01 8.51 28.04
CA PRO A 5 6.34 7.85 26.92
C PRO A 5 7.36 7.29 25.91
N TRP A 6 7.85 6.09 26.23
CA TRP A 6 8.20 4.94 25.39
C TRP A 6 8.78 5.17 23.96
N PRO A 7 10.01 4.71 23.64
CA PRO A 7 10.51 4.75 22.26
C PRO A 7 10.22 3.49 21.43
N TRP A 8 9.83 2.36 22.02
CA TRP A 8 9.88 1.07 21.31
C TRP A 8 8.58 0.26 21.42
N CYS A 9 7.47 0.77 20.89
CA CYS A 9 6.16 0.05 20.88
C CYS A 9 6.17 -1.28 20.09
N PHE A 10 7.33 -1.70 19.61
CA PHE A 10 7.62 -2.86 18.77
C PHE A 10 9.10 -3.25 18.96
N PRO A 11 9.52 -4.48 18.59
CA PRO A 11 10.88 -4.97 18.86
C PRO A 11 11.98 -4.02 18.37
N PRO A 12 12.92 -3.60 19.24
CA PRO A 12 13.86 -2.53 18.95
C PRO A 12 14.89 -2.93 17.89
N GLU A 13 15.34 -4.18 17.90
CA GLU A 13 16.46 -4.62 17.07
C GLU A 13 16.11 -4.74 15.58
N PRO A 14 15.01 -5.41 15.16
CA PRO A 14 14.55 -5.35 13.77
C PRO A 14 14.32 -3.91 13.27
N HIS A 15 13.80 -3.05 14.15
CA HIS A 15 13.56 -1.66 13.80
C HIS A 15 14.86 -0.87 13.64
N ARG A 16 15.85 -1.08 14.51
CA ARG A 16 17.18 -0.48 14.40
C ARG A 16 17.82 -0.84 13.06
N ARG A 17 17.73 -2.11 12.65
CA ARG A 17 18.22 -2.57 11.33
C ARG A 17 17.48 -1.92 10.18
N LEU A 18 16.16 -1.74 10.29
CA LEU A 18 15.39 -0.97 9.32
C LEU A 18 15.90 0.47 9.21
N LEU A 19 16.13 1.17 10.33
CA LEU A 19 16.63 2.54 10.32
C LEU A 19 17.99 2.64 9.62
N VAL A 20 18.92 1.73 9.93
CA VAL A 20 20.22 1.64 9.24
C VAL A 20 20.04 1.41 7.74
N ARG A 21 19.13 0.51 7.33
CA ARG A 21 18.79 0.29 5.91
C ARG A 21 18.17 1.52 5.25
N CYS A 22 17.52 2.38 6.02
CA CYS A 22 16.98 3.66 5.56
C CYS A 22 18.04 4.78 5.52
N GLY A 23 19.30 4.49 5.80
CA GLY A 23 20.40 5.45 5.78
C GLY A 23 20.55 6.25 7.07
N VAL A 24 19.95 5.79 8.18
CA VAL A 24 20.13 6.41 9.51
C VAL A 24 21.36 5.80 10.18
N SER A 25 22.44 6.58 10.32
CA SER A 25 23.69 6.15 10.93
C SER A 25 23.60 6.02 12.46
N ASP A 26 22.90 6.95 13.11
CA ASP A 26 22.67 6.96 14.56
C ASP A 26 21.16 7.00 14.87
N PRO A 27 20.55 5.83 15.15
CA PRO A 27 19.14 5.73 15.52
C PRO A 27 18.73 6.52 16.77
N LEU A 28 19.63 6.74 17.73
CA LEU A 28 19.32 7.48 18.95
C LEU A 28 19.29 8.98 18.66
N ALA A 29 20.30 9.49 17.96
CA ALA A 29 20.32 10.88 17.52
C ALA A 29 19.13 11.20 16.60
N TRP A 30 18.83 10.30 15.65
CA TRP A 30 17.65 10.41 14.79
C TRP A 30 16.34 10.48 15.58
N ALA A 31 16.20 9.66 16.63
CA ALA A 31 15.00 9.69 17.45
C ALA A 31 14.87 11.00 18.22
N GLU A 32 15.97 11.53 18.74
CA GLU A 32 15.98 12.79 19.46
C GLU A 32 15.66 13.98 18.54
N GLU A 33 16.24 14.00 17.35
CA GLU A 33 15.96 15.01 16.33
C GLU A 33 14.46 15.05 15.97
N TRP A 34 13.86 13.87 15.73
CA TRP A 34 12.43 13.81 15.41
C TRP A 34 11.55 14.19 16.59
N ARG A 35 11.93 13.89 17.84
CA ARG A 35 11.18 14.37 19.02
C ARG A 35 11.16 15.89 19.08
N GLN A 36 12.30 16.53 18.83
CA GLN A 36 12.40 17.99 18.82
C GLN A 36 11.55 18.60 17.70
N ARG A 37 11.58 18.01 16.50
CA ARG A 37 10.77 18.45 15.34
C ARG A 37 9.28 18.28 15.55
N LEU A 38 8.84 17.17 16.15
CA LEU A 38 7.42 16.81 16.27
C LEU A 38 6.75 17.43 17.50
N GLY A 39 7.51 17.75 18.54
CA GLY A 39 6.98 18.18 19.83
C GLY A 39 5.99 17.16 20.41
N ALA A 40 4.92 17.64 21.04
CA ALA A 40 3.87 16.80 21.62
C ALA A 40 2.89 16.31 20.54
N TRP A 41 3.22 15.24 19.82
CA TRP A 41 2.35 14.63 18.82
C TRP A 41 1.04 14.08 19.44
N GLN A 42 -0.11 14.59 18.99
CA GLN A 42 -1.44 14.13 19.45
C GLN A 42 -2.43 13.78 18.33
N GLY A 43 -1.98 13.79 17.06
CA GLY A 43 -2.82 13.52 15.89
C GLY A 43 -2.84 12.07 15.42
N PRO A 44 -3.74 11.69 14.50
CA PRO A 44 -3.61 10.45 13.74
C PRO A 44 -2.42 10.54 12.76
N PRO A 45 -1.73 9.42 12.47
CA PRO A 45 -1.94 8.09 13.02
C PRO A 45 -1.37 7.96 14.44
N HIS A 46 -1.64 6.81 15.06
CA HIS A 46 -1.04 6.46 16.34
C HIS A 46 0.49 6.61 16.30
N PRO A 47 1.16 7.09 17.37
CA PRO A 47 2.61 7.30 17.39
C PRO A 47 3.43 6.09 16.92
N SER A 48 2.98 4.86 17.19
CA SER A 48 3.70 3.68 16.71
C SER A 48 3.79 3.56 15.18
N LEU A 49 2.83 4.11 14.42
CA LEU A 49 2.91 4.20 12.96
C LEU A 49 3.83 5.33 12.49
N LEU A 50 3.92 6.41 13.27
CA LEU A 50 4.86 7.48 13.00
C LEU A 50 6.30 6.94 13.07
N TRP A 51 6.64 6.35 14.22
CA TRP A 51 7.96 5.79 14.48
C TRP A 51 8.26 4.53 13.68
N GLY A 52 7.28 3.63 13.49
CA GLY A 52 7.50 2.34 12.84
C GLY A 52 7.42 2.37 11.31
N LEU A 53 6.89 3.43 10.69
CA LEU A 53 6.69 3.51 9.24
C LEU A 53 7.02 4.88 8.66
N ILE A 54 6.33 5.93 9.09
CA ILE A 54 6.36 7.24 8.41
C ILE A 54 7.76 7.83 8.46
N LEU A 55 8.35 7.95 9.65
CA LEU A 55 9.67 8.55 9.81
C LEU A 55 10.78 7.69 9.15
N PRO A 56 10.82 6.35 9.31
CA PRO A 56 11.74 5.51 8.56
C PRO A 56 11.62 5.66 7.04
N LEU A 57 10.39 5.71 6.49
CA LEU A 57 10.16 5.87 5.05
C LEU A 57 10.68 7.22 4.56
N LEU A 58 10.39 8.31 5.28
CA LEU A 58 10.90 9.63 4.95
C LEU A 58 12.44 9.69 5.03
N SER A 59 13.04 9.07 6.05
CA SER A 59 14.51 8.92 6.14
C SER A 59 15.09 8.16 4.97
N SER A 60 14.44 7.08 4.53
CA SER A 60 14.85 6.31 3.34
C SER A 60 14.80 7.14 2.06
N CYS A 61 13.78 7.99 1.91
CA CYS A 61 13.68 8.90 0.78
C CYS A 61 14.76 10.00 0.85
N TYR A 62 14.97 10.57 2.04
CA TYR A 62 15.97 11.61 2.28
C TYR A 62 17.39 11.12 2.00
N SER A 63 17.79 9.96 2.51
CA SER A 63 19.14 9.42 2.28
C SER A 63 19.44 9.15 0.82
N ARG A 64 18.41 8.78 0.03
CA ARG A 64 18.51 8.58 -1.42
C ARG A 64 18.44 9.88 -2.22
N SER A 65 17.98 10.97 -1.60
CA SER A 65 17.94 12.30 -2.23
C SER A 65 19.29 13.00 -2.35
N GLY A 66 20.33 12.47 -1.70
CA GLY A 66 21.68 13.03 -1.72
C GLY A 66 21.82 14.18 -0.73
N ASN A 67 21.89 13.85 0.56
CA ASN A 67 22.21 14.68 1.74
C ASN A 67 22.59 16.16 1.48
N GLY A 68 21.63 17.01 1.11
CA GLY A 68 21.71 18.47 1.28
C GLY A 68 22.23 19.31 0.10
N GLY A 69 21.45 19.46 -0.96
CA GLY A 69 21.45 20.72 -1.75
C GLY A 69 21.44 20.61 -3.26
N ALA A 70 21.82 19.46 -3.83
CA ALA A 70 21.53 19.14 -5.23
C ALA A 70 20.32 18.20 -5.21
N GLY A 71 19.21 18.58 -5.85
CA GLY A 71 17.99 17.77 -5.86
C GLY A 71 18.23 16.30 -6.27
N LEU A 72 17.21 15.46 -6.09
CA LEU A 72 17.26 14.05 -6.48
C LEU A 72 17.83 13.88 -7.89
N ARG A 73 18.91 13.08 -8.03
CA ARG A 73 19.49 12.76 -9.34
C ARG A 73 18.47 12.07 -10.26
N TYR A 74 17.45 11.45 -9.69
CA TYR A 74 16.34 10.80 -10.38
C TYR A 74 15.09 10.71 -9.48
N PRO A 75 13.87 10.90 -9.99
CA PRO A 75 12.65 10.79 -9.17
C PRO A 75 12.40 9.37 -8.62
N LEU A 76 12.08 9.26 -7.33
CA LEU A 76 11.89 7.98 -6.61
C LEU A 76 10.43 7.52 -6.61
N LEU A 77 10.18 6.29 -7.06
CA LEU A 77 8.89 5.62 -6.99
C LEU A 77 8.88 4.59 -5.87
N ILE A 78 8.15 4.86 -4.79
CA ILE A 78 8.04 3.96 -3.63
C ILE A 78 6.67 3.30 -3.64
N GLY A 79 6.62 1.97 -3.58
CA GLY A 79 5.39 1.21 -3.39
C GLY A 79 5.00 1.12 -1.92
N LEU A 80 3.73 1.37 -1.60
CA LEU A 80 3.16 1.10 -0.28
C LEU A 80 2.02 0.08 -0.41
N ASN A 81 2.34 -1.18 -0.11
CA ASN A 81 1.35 -2.24 -0.04
C ASN A 81 0.63 -2.21 1.32
N GLY A 82 -0.68 -2.39 1.31
CA GLY A 82 -1.40 -2.74 2.55
C GLY A 82 -2.86 -3.06 2.30
N PRO A 83 -3.50 -3.87 3.16
CA PRO A 83 -4.89 -4.26 2.93
C PRO A 83 -5.85 -3.07 3.04
N VAL A 84 -7.08 -3.29 2.57
CA VAL A 84 -8.17 -2.31 2.73
C VAL A 84 -8.41 -2.01 4.21
N GLY A 85 -8.61 -0.73 4.53
CA GLY A 85 -8.84 -0.28 5.91
C GLY A 85 -7.58 -0.16 6.79
N ALA A 86 -6.39 -0.49 6.29
CA ALA A 86 -5.12 -0.36 7.04
C ALA A 86 -4.74 1.10 7.39
N GLY A 87 -5.38 2.09 6.76
CA GLY A 87 -5.12 3.51 7.02
C GLY A 87 -4.15 4.17 6.04
N LYS A 88 -3.88 3.56 4.89
CA LYS A 88 -2.97 4.09 3.84
C LYS A 88 -3.22 5.56 3.49
N THR A 89 -4.48 5.98 3.31
CA THR A 89 -4.82 7.40 3.06
C THR A 89 -4.41 8.33 4.21
N THR A 90 -4.60 7.91 5.47
CA THR A 90 -4.16 8.68 6.64
C THR A 90 -2.64 8.75 6.71
N LEU A 91 -1.95 7.63 6.44
CA LEU A 91 -0.49 7.57 6.38
C LEU A 91 0.07 8.45 5.27
N GLY A 92 -0.55 8.43 4.09
CA GLY A 92 -0.16 9.24 2.94
C GLY A 92 -0.22 10.74 3.22
N ARG A 93 -1.32 11.21 3.85
CA ARG A 93 -1.44 12.61 4.27
C ARG A 93 -0.33 13.05 5.21
N GLU A 94 0.06 12.18 6.14
CA GLU A 94 1.15 12.49 7.08
C GLU A 94 2.53 12.44 6.43
N LEU A 95 2.75 11.55 5.47
CA LEU A 95 3.95 11.56 4.63
C LEU A 95 4.08 12.88 3.87
N GLU A 96 3.01 13.32 3.19
CA GLU A 96 2.98 14.61 2.47
C GLU A 96 3.18 15.80 3.41
N ARG A 97 2.59 15.75 4.62
CA ARG A 97 2.72 16.83 5.61
C ARG A 97 4.13 16.95 6.17
N LEU A 98 4.82 15.83 6.41
CA LEU A 98 6.14 15.82 7.05
C LEU A 98 7.31 15.91 6.07
N ALA A 99 7.13 15.48 4.81
CA ALA A 99 8.19 15.49 3.80
C ALA A 99 8.90 16.86 3.62
N PRO A 100 8.21 18.01 3.61
CA PRO A 100 8.87 19.31 3.47
C PRO A 100 9.89 19.63 4.57
N SER A 101 9.72 19.07 5.78
CA SER A 101 10.69 19.26 6.89
C SER A 101 12.07 18.62 6.62
N LEU A 102 12.16 17.76 5.60
CA LEU A 102 13.39 17.15 5.10
C LEU A 102 13.78 17.70 3.72
N GLY A 103 13.12 18.75 3.23
CA GLY A 103 13.31 19.26 1.87
C GLY A 103 12.79 18.33 0.77
N LEU A 104 11.95 17.34 1.13
CA LEU A 104 11.41 16.39 0.16
C LEU A 104 10.11 16.90 -0.46
N ARG A 105 10.02 16.82 -1.80
CA ARG A 105 8.79 17.04 -2.56
C ARG A 105 8.11 15.71 -2.82
N LEU A 106 7.25 15.31 -1.88
CA LEU A 106 6.61 13.99 -1.88
C LEU A 106 5.12 14.10 -2.19
N ALA A 107 4.61 13.21 -3.04
CA ALA A 107 3.18 13.00 -3.27
C ALA A 107 2.81 11.55 -2.98
N VAL A 108 1.61 11.32 -2.42
CA VAL A 108 1.04 9.97 -2.26
C VAL A 108 -0.19 9.84 -3.15
N VAL A 109 -0.21 8.78 -3.96
CA VAL A 109 -1.28 8.52 -4.92
C VAL A 109 -1.76 7.08 -4.82
N SER A 110 -3.06 6.89 -5.00
CA SER A 110 -3.66 5.56 -4.97
C SER A 110 -3.59 4.92 -6.34
N ILE A 111 -3.26 3.63 -6.41
CA ILE A 111 -3.43 2.89 -7.66
C ILE A 111 -4.90 2.86 -8.12
N ASP A 112 -5.84 2.97 -7.18
CA ASP A 112 -7.28 3.06 -7.47
C ASP A 112 -7.64 4.28 -8.34
N ASP A 113 -6.81 5.33 -8.37
CA ASP A 113 -7.04 6.50 -9.24
C ASP A 113 -6.87 6.16 -10.73
N ALA A 114 -6.18 5.06 -11.03
CA ALA A 114 -5.97 4.54 -12.37
C ALA A 114 -6.84 3.32 -12.69
N TYR A 115 -8.02 3.18 -12.09
CA TYR A 115 -9.01 2.24 -12.62
C TYR A 115 -9.27 2.51 -14.12
N LEU A 116 -9.47 1.44 -14.91
CA LEU A 116 -9.93 1.53 -16.30
C LEU A 116 -11.28 2.30 -16.35
N PRO A 117 -11.71 2.87 -17.49
CA PRO A 117 -13.06 3.44 -17.61
C PRO A 117 -14.16 2.42 -17.34
N PHE A 118 -15.35 2.90 -16.94
CA PHE A 118 -16.47 2.05 -16.49
C PHE A 118 -16.78 0.87 -17.41
N GLU A 119 -17.02 1.10 -18.70
CA GLU A 119 -17.38 0.05 -19.67
C GLU A 119 -16.30 -1.04 -19.81
N GLN A 120 -15.04 -0.63 -19.83
CA GLN A 120 -13.93 -1.58 -19.94
C GLN A 120 -13.83 -2.46 -18.69
N ARG A 121 -14.07 -1.90 -17.49
CA ARG A 121 -14.09 -2.70 -16.25
C ARG A 121 -15.24 -3.70 -16.23
N LEU A 122 -16.42 -3.31 -16.70
CA LEU A 122 -17.56 -4.24 -16.79
C LEU A 122 -17.21 -5.45 -17.66
N GLN A 123 -16.59 -5.22 -18.81
CA GLN A 123 -16.15 -6.29 -19.71
C GLN A 123 -15.06 -7.16 -19.07
N ARG A 124 -14.02 -6.53 -18.50
CA ARG A 124 -12.87 -7.23 -17.90
C ARG A 124 -13.23 -8.09 -16.70
N LEU A 125 -14.20 -7.64 -15.89
CA LEU A 125 -14.62 -8.31 -14.66
C LEU A 125 -15.94 -9.09 -14.81
N ALA A 126 -16.50 -9.18 -16.01
CA ALA A 126 -17.77 -9.89 -16.23
C ALA A 126 -17.70 -11.33 -15.72
N GLY A 127 -18.70 -11.72 -14.92
CA GLY A 127 -18.82 -13.08 -14.38
C GLY A 127 -17.97 -13.38 -13.15
N ASN A 128 -17.25 -12.39 -12.59
CA ASN A 128 -16.48 -12.60 -11.38
C ASN A 128 -17.38 -12.99 -10.19
N PRO A 129 -16.92 -13.84 -9.26
CA PRO A 129 -17.75 -14.43 -8.21
C PRO A 129 -18.19 -13.43 -7.14
N PHE A 130 -17.64 -12.20 -7.13
CA PHE A 130 -17.98 -11.18 -6.15
C PHE A 130 -19.01 -10.17 -6.65
N GLY A 131 -19.33 -10.17 -7.95
CA GLY A 131 -20.23 -9.19 -8.56
C GLY A 131 -19.70 -7.75 -8.53
N VAL A 132 -18.39 -7.55 -8.31
CA VAL A 132 -17.78 -6.21 -8.22
C VAL A 132 -17.26 -5.75 -9.59
N SER A 133 -17.38 -4.45 -9.88
CA SER A 133 -16.88 -3.82 -11.12
C SER A 133 -15.57 -3.04 -10.94
N ARG A 134 -14.92 -3.22 -9.78
CA ARG A 134 -13.60 -2.71 -9.42
C ARG A 134 -13.05 -3.56 -8.27
N VAL A 135 -11.76 -3.44 -7.97
CA VAL A 135 -10.99 -4.20 -6.96
C VAL A 135 -10.07 -5.27 -7.56
N PRO A 136 -10.55 -6.40 -8.14
CA PRO A 136 -9.67 -7.50 -8.54
C PRO A 136 -8.60 -7.09 -9.57
N PRO A 137 -7.53 -7.88 -9.72
CA PRO A 137 -6.56 -7.71 -10.81
C PRO A 137 -7.26 -7.59 -12.18
N GLY A 138 -6.65 -6.82 -13.08
CA GLY A 138 -7.23 -6.51 -14.40
C GLY A 138 -8.20 -5.31 -14.40
N SER A 139 -8.45 -4.67 -13.26
CA SER A 139 -9.33 -3.50 -13.17
C SER A 139 -8.65 -2.14 -13.37
N HIS A 140 -7.31 -2.07 -13.32
CA HIS A 140 -6.52 -0.85 -13.48
C HIS A 140 -5.96 -0.70 -14.90
N ASP A 141 -5.83 0.54 -15.35
CA ASP A 141 -5.19 0.96 -16.60
C ASP A 141 -3.66 1.03 -16.40
N VAL A 142 -3.03 -0.14 -16.35
CA VAL A 142 -1.58 -0.25 -16.12
C VAL A 142 -0.76 0.44 -17.22
N PRO A 143 -1.08 0.30 -18.53
CA PRO A 143 -0.38 1.02 -19.58
C PRO A 143 -0.41 2.54 -19.38
N LEU A 144 -1.55 3.10 -18.98
CA LEU A 144 -1.67 4.53 -18.67
C LEU A 144 -0.76 4.94 -17.50
N LEU A 145 -0.72 4.16 -16.41
CA LEU A 145 0.18 4.43 -15.29
C LEU A 145 1.65 4.40 -15.71
N LEU A 146 2.06 3.40 -16.49
CA LEU A 146 3.43 3.28 -16.99
C LEU A 146 3.84 4.50 -17.80
N GLU A 147 2.95 4.99 -18.67
CA GLU A 147 3.20 6.19 -19.47
C GLU A 147 3.30 7.46 -18.61
N CYS A 148 2.43 7.61 -17.62
CA CYS A 148 2.49 8.73 -16.67
C CYS A 148 3.82 8.75 -15.91
N LEU A 149 4.27 7.58 -15.43
CA LEU A 149 5.54 7.43 -14.72
C LEU A 149 6.75 7.68 -15.63
N ARG A 150 6.70 7.21 -16.88
CA ARG A 150 7.75 7.43 -17.87
C ARG A 150 7.95 8.93 -18.14
N ARG A 151 6.86 9.67 -18.38
CA ARG A 151 6.89 11.13 -18.59
C ARG A 151 7.44 11.86 -17.36
N TRP A 152 6.94 11.53 -16.18
CA TRP A 152 7.42 12.10 -14.92
C TRP A 152 8.93 11.87 -14.72
N ARG A 153 9.40 10.65 -14.94
CA ARG A 153 10.83 10.28 -14.85
C ARG A 153 11.70 10.94 -15.92
N SER A 154 11.13 11.43 -17.02
CA SER A 154 11.83 12.22 -18.03
C SER A 154 11.91 13.72 -17.72
N GLY A 155 11.40 14.14 -16.55
CA GLY A 155 11.44 15.54 -16.09
C GLY A 155 10.15 16.32 -16.34
N GLU A 156 9.11 15.69 -16.89
CA GLU A 156 7.79 16.33 -17.00
C GLU A 156 7.08 16.36 -15.63
N PRO A 157 6.18 17.34 -15.40
CA PRO A 157 5.32 17.34 -14.22
C PRO A 157 4.46 16.09 -14.15
N LEU A 158 4.34 15.51 -12.96
CA LEU A 158 3.55 14.30 -12.75
C LEU A 158 2.08 14.58 -13.04
N GLN A 159 1.50 13.81 -13.94
CA GLN A 159 0.08 13.85 -14.27
C GLN A 159 -0.48 12.44 -14.14
N LEU A 160 -1.55 12.29 -13.35
CA LEU A 160 -2.19 11.00 -13.11
C LEU A 160 -3.69 11.11 -13.32
N PRO A 161 -4.36 10.03 -13.78
CA PRO A 161 -5.81 10.01 -13.85
C PRO A 161 -6.40 10.20 -12.44
N ARG A 162 -7.62 10.72 -12.39
CA ARG A 162 -8.44 10.74 -11.17
C ARG A 162 -9.58 9.74 -11.32
N PHE A 163 -9.91 9.05 -10.24
CA PHE A 163 -11.08 8.19 -10.21
C PHE A 163 -12.14 8.71 -9.23
N ASP A 164 -13.39 8.81 -9.67
CA ASP A 164 -14.50 9.18 -8.80
C ASP A 164 -15.42 7.99 -8.54
N LYS A 165 -15.35 7.44 -7.32
CA LYS A 165 -16.11 6.27 -6.89
C LYS A 165 -17.63 6.52 -6.80
N ARG A 166 -18.09 7.79 -6.88
CA ARG A 166 -19.51 8.17 -6.75
C ARG A 166 -20.27 8.12 -8.08
N LEU A 167 -19.55 8.20 -9.20
CA LEU A 167 -20.16 8.14 -10.54
C LEU A 167 -20.78 6.76 -10.80
N ARG A 168 -21.65 6.67 -11.82
CA ARG A 168 -22.26 5.41 -12.29
C ARG A 168 -22.92 4.60 -11.16
N ALA A 169 -23.81 5.23 -10.40
CA ALA A 169 -24.47 4.61 -9.24
C ALA A 169 -23.47 3.98 -8.26
N ALA A 170 -22.46 4.75 -7.84
CA ALA A 170 -21.38 4.34 -6.92
C ALA A 170 -20.43 3.22 -7.42
N GLN A 171 -20.55 2.78 -8.68
CA GLN A 171 -19.58 1.88 -9.32
C GLN A 171 -18.30 2.59 -9.76
N GLY A 172 -18.39 3.91 -9.95
CA GLY A 172 -17.30 4.83 -10.21
C GLY A 172 -16.86 4.91 -11.67
N ASP A 173 -16.20 6.00 -12.03
CA ASP A 173 -15.65 6.21 -13.37
C ASP A 173 -14.42 7.14 -13.34
N ARG A 174 -13.67 7.17 -14.45
CA ARG A 174 -12.57 8.10 -14.62
C ARG A 174 -13.11 9.54 -14.64
N ALA A 175 -12.49 10.41 -13.86
CA ALA A 175 -12.99 11.76 -13.57
C ALA A 175 -11.91 12.83 -13.78
N GLY A 176 -11.27 12.78 -14.94
CA GLY A 176 -10.23 13.73 -15.36
C GLY A 176 -8.82 13.37 -14.89
N TRP A 177 -8.01 14.41 -14.69
CA TRP A 177 -6.59 14.31 -14.40
C TRP A 177 -6.21 15.18 -13.20
N ARG A 178 -5.22 14.74 -12.43
CA ARG A 178 -4.56 15.52 -11.38
C ARG A 178 -3.11 15.75 -11.78
N ARG A 179 -2.69 17.00 -11.73
CA ARG A 179 -1.32 17.43 -12.03
C ARG A 179 -0.60 17.83 -10.74
N PHE A 180 0.69 17.51 -10.68
CA PHE A 180 1.58 17.85 -9.58
C PHE A 180 2.84 18.51 -10.16
N GLU A 181 3.04 19.80 -9.87
CA GLU A 181 4.07 20.62 -10.52
C GLU A 181 5.50 20.28 -10.09
N ALA A 182 5.69 19.66 -8.92
CA ALA A 182 6.99 19.50 -8.31
C ALA A 182 6.99 18.29 -7.36
N VAL A 183 7.27 17.10 -7.90
CA VAL A 183 7.32 15.83 -7.15
C VAL A 183 8.61 15.11 -7.48
N ASP A 184 9.43 14.87 -6.47
CA ASP A 184 10.63 14.05 -6.59
C ASP A 184 10.45 12.66 -6.02
N VAL A 185 9.50 12.49 -5.09
CA VAL A 185 9.16 11.21 -4.49
C VAL A 185 7.68 10.94 -4.69
N LEU A 186 7.36 9.88 -5.42
CA LEU A 186 6.00 9.40 -5.59
C LEU A 186 5.81 8.13 -4.77
N VAL A 187 4.90 8.16 -3.80
CA VAL A 187 4.44 6.96 -3.11
C VAL A 187 3.18 6.45 -3.80
N LEU A 188 3.29 5.31 -4.49
CA LEU A 188 2.16 4.59 -5.07
C LEU A 188 1.60 3.61 -4.04
N GLU A 189 0.43 3.91 -3.49
CA GLU A 189 -0.22 3.07 -2.48
C GLU A 189 -1.34 2.20 -3.08
N GLY A 190 -1.48 0.98 -2.55
CA GLY A 190 -2.55 0.08 -2.98
C GLY A 190 -2.47 -1.28 -2.31
N TRP A 191 -3.56 -2.05 -2.38
CA TRP A 191 -3.65 -3.35 -1.70
C TRP A 191 -2.95 -4.49 -2.46
N LEU A 192 -2.81 -4.34 -3.78
CA LEU A 192 -2.13 -5.29 -4.66
C LEU A 192 -0.73 -4.81 -5.10
N VAL A 193 -0.27 -3.64 -4.61
CA VAL A 193 1.00 -3.05 -5.05
C VAL A 193 2.14 -4.02 -4.74
N GLY A 194 2.90 -4.40 -5.77
CA GLY A 194 4.00 -5.35 -5.66
C GLY A 194 3.60 -6.84 -5.75
N CYS A 195 2.31 -7.19 -5.76
CA CYS A 195 1.86 -8.57 -5.98
C CYS A 195 2.24 -9.06 -7.38
N ARG A 196 2.82 -10.25 -7.46
CA ARG A 196 3.31 -10.87 -8.69
C ARG A 196 2.53 -12.15 -8.99
N ALA A 197 2.33 -12.42 -10.28
CA ALA A 197 1.77 -13.69 -10.73
C ALA A 197 2.70 -14.84 -10.31
N LEU A 198 2.12 -15.95 -9.87
CA LEU A 198 2.83 -17.19 -9.58
C LEU A 198 3.13 -17.96 -10.85
N GLY A 199 2.28 -17.83 -11.87
CA GLY A 199 2.31 -18.65 -13.08
C GLY A 199 1.60 -19.99 -12.88
N VAL A 200 1.24 -20.61 -14.01
CA VAL A 200 0.33 -21.77 -14.07
C VAL A 200 0.78 -22.92 -13.17
N SER A 201 2.07 -23.29 -13.23
CA SER A 201 2.59 -24.45 -12.47
C SER A 201 2.60 -24.19 -10.96
N ALA A 202 3.16 -23.06 -10.52
CA ALA A 202 3.25 -22.74 -9.10
C ALA A 202 1.86 -22.50 -8.48
N LEU A 203 0.96 -21.86 -9.22
CA LEU A 203 -0.43 -21.69 -8.79
C LEU A 203 -1.13 -23.05 -8.64
N SER A 204 -1.01 -23.94 -9.62
CA SER A 204 -1.62 -25.29 -9.54
C SER A 204 -1.11 -26.08 -8.34
N MET A 205 0.19 -26.02 -8.04
CA MET A 205 0.76 -26.67 -6.86
C MET A 205 0.24 -26.05 -5.55
N ALA A 206 0.10 -24.72 -5.52
CA ALA A 206 -0.38 -24.01 -4.34
C ALA A 206 -1.87 -24.27 -4.07
N MET A 207 -2.70 -24.35 -5.13
CA MET A 207 -4.13 -24.66 -5.05
C MET A 207 -4.42 -26.12 -4.64
N ALA A 208 -3.44 -27.02 -4.70
CA ALA A 208 -3.59 -28.39 -4.20
C ALA A 208 -3.64 -28.47 -2.67
N LYS A 209 -3.28 -27.38 -1.96
CA LYS A 209 -3.35 -27.27 -0.51
C LYS A 209 -4.56 -26.42 -0.10
N PRO A 210 -5.22 -26.70 1.04
CA PRO A 210 -6.28 -25.84 1.56
C PRO A 210 -5.78 -24.41 1.84
N LEU A 211 -6.49 -23.40 1.34
CA LEU A 211 -6.23 -21.97 1.56
C LEU A 211 -7.20 -21.43 2.62
N ASN A 212 -6.75 -21.27 3.86
CA ASN A 212 -7.65 -21.16 5.03
C ASN A 212 -7.30 -20.06 6.05
N GLU A 213 -6.37 -19.13 5.81
CA GLU A 213 -5.85 -18.24 6.88
C GLU A 213 -6.76 -17.07 7.29
N TRP A 214 -7.85 -16.78 6.55
CA TRP A 214 -8.65 -15.57 6.77
C TRP A 214 -10.13 -15.82 7.12
N ASN A 215 -10.38 -16.92 7.83
CA ASN A 215 -11.65 -17.36 8.45
C ASN A 215 -12.69 -18.02 7.53
N ASN A 216 -12.50 -18.04 6.21
CA ASN A 216 -13.39 -18.77 5.29
C ASN A 216 -12.60 -19.36 4.13
N SER A 217 -12.82 -20.64 3.83
CA SER A 217 -12.30 -21.24 2.60
C SER A 217 -12.91 -20.57 1.36
N LEU A 218 -12.14 -20.60 0.28
CA LEU A 218 -12.62 -20.17 -1.03
C LEU A 218 -13.71 -21.12 -1.52
N SER A 219 -14.79 -20.56 -2.06
CA SER A 219 -15.83 -21.30 -2.76
C SER A 219 -15.29 -21.87 -4.08
N PRO A 220 -15.95 -22.89 -4.66
CA PRO A 220 -15.57 -23.43 -5.97
C PRO A 220 -15.50 -22.37 -7.07
N ALA A 221 -16.43 -21.40 -7.07
CA ALA A 221 -16.44 -20.30 -8.03
C ALA A 221 -15.25 -19.35 -7.85
N GLU A 222 -14.82 -19.09 -6.61
CA GLU A 222 -13.64 -18.26 -6.33
C GLU A 222 -12.34 -18.97 -6.73
N LEU A 223 -12.23 -20.27 -6.42
CA LEU A 223 -11.09 -21.09 -6.84
C LEU A 223 -10.95 -21.14 -8.36
N ALA A 224 -12.05 -21.31 -9.09
CA ALA A 224 -12.07 -21.36 -10.55
C ALA A 224 -11.57 -20.05 -11.21
N TRP A 225 -11.66 -18.92 -10.50
CA TRP A 225 -11.21 -17.61 -10.99
C TRP A 225 -9.75 -17.28 -10.66
N LEU A 226 -9.11 -17.99 -9.74
CA LEU A 226 -7.71 -17.72 -9.36
C LEU A 226 -6.74 -17.72 -10.57
N PRO A 227 -6.79 -18.68 -11.53
CA PRO A 227 -5.91 -18.65 -12.69
C PRO A 227 -6.04 -17.36 -13.52
N ARG A 228 -7.26 -16.82 -13.61
CA ARG A 228 -7.50 -15.55 -14.32
C ARG A 228 -6.94 -14.37 -13.55
N TRP A 229 -7.08 -14.32 -12.23
CA TRP A 229 -6.47 -13.26 -11.41
C TRP A 229 -4.95 -13.29 -11.45
N ASP A 230 -4.36 -14.48 -11.44
CA ASP A 230 -2.92 -14.67 -11.60
C ASP A 230 -2.44 -14.16 -12.97
N GLN A 231 -3.16 -14.51 -14.04
CA GLN A 231 -2.84 -14.03 -15.38
C GLN A 231 -2.95 -12.51 -15.49
N GLU A 232 -4.02 -11.91 -14.96
CA GLU A 232 -4.20 -10.46 -14.97
C GLU A 232 -3.11 -9.73 -14.14
N LEU A 233 -2.55 -10.36 -13.10
CA LEU A 233 -1.41 -9.81 -12.35
C LEU A 233 -0.14 -9.69 -13.21
N GLN A 234 0.04 -10.51 -14.25
CA GLN A 234 1.22 -10.42 -15.13
C GLN A 234 1.33 -9.05 -15.78
N ALA A 235 0.20 -8.42 -16.12
CA ALA A 235 0.16 -7.08 -16.71
C ALA A 235 0.72 -5.98 -15.79
N TYR A 236 0.74 -6.21 -14.46
CA TYR A 236 1.27 -5.27 -13.48
C TYR A 236 2.78 -5.39 -13.30
N GLN A 237 3.40 -6.44 -13.83
CA GLN A 237 4.81 -6.72 -13.62
C GLN A 237 5.75 -5.58 -14.09
N PRO A 238 5.54 -4.97 -15.27
CA PRO A 238 6.36 -3.83 -15.68
C PRO A 238 6.24 -2.63 -14.74
N LEU A 239 5.07 -2.42 -14.11
CA LEU A 239 4.86 -1.34 -13.15
C LEU A 239 5.65 -1.59 -11.87
N TRP A 240 5.64 -2.82 -11.36
CA TRP A 240 6.41 -3.19 -10.17
C TRP A 240 7.92 -3.11 -10.39
N ASN A 241 8.39 -3.34 -11.61
CA ASN A 241 9.81 -3.21 -11.95
C ASN A 241 10.30 -1.76 -11.93
N GLN A 242 9.40 -0.77 -11.91
CA GLN A 242 9.77 0.62 -11.72
C GLN A 242 9.95 1.02 -10.23
N LEU A 243 9.53 0.18 -9.27
CA LEU A 243 9.60 0.53 -7.85
C LEU A 243 11.05 0.55 -7.35
N ASP A 244 11.45 1.68 -6.77
CA ASP A 244 12.75 1.87 -6.10
C ASP A 244 12.75 1.32 -4.66
N GLY A 245 11.58 0.97 -4.14
CA GLY A 245 11.38 0.33 -2.85
C GLY A 245 9.93 -0.07 -2.64
N LEU A 246 9.70 -1.09 -1.80
CA LEU A 246 8.36 -1.58 -1.47
C LEU A 246 8.21 -1.69 0.05
N TRP A 247 7.21 -1.02 0.60
CA TRP A 247 6.88 -1.01 2.02
C TRP A 247 5.58 -1.77 2.25
N LEU A 248 5.59 -2.69 3.21
CA LEU A 248 4.48 -3.62 3.45
C LEU A 248 3.78 -3.31 4.77
N LEU A 249 2.49 -2.99 4.73
CA LEU A 249 1.60 -2.96 5.90
C LEU A 249 0.88 -4.29 6.02
N ARG A 250 1.24 -5.09 7.04
CA ARG A 250 0.67 -6.43 7.23
C ARG A 250 -0.24 -6.48 8.45
N PRO A 251 -1.48 -6.96 8.34
CA PRO A 251 -2.31 -7.17 9.51
C PRO A 251 -1.77 -8.36 10.31
N SER A 252 -1.89 -8.33 11.63
CA SER A 252 -1.52 -9.49 12.47
C SER A 252 -2.40 -10.71 12.21
N ARG A 253 -3.60 -10.50 11.65
CA ARG A 253 -4.52 -11.54 11.16
C ARG A 253 -5.31 -11.01 9.96
N TRP A 254 -5.48 -11.83 8.94
CA TRP A 254 -6.16 -11.45 7.70
C TRP A 254 -7.69 -11.28 7.81
N SER A 255 -8.28 -11.52 8.98
CA SER A 255 -9.66 -11.14 9.30
C SER A 255 -9.83 -9.65 9.65
N LEU A 256 -8.74 -8.93 9.95
CA LEU A 256 -8.77 -7.52 10.34
C LEU A 256 -9.20 -6.52 9.25
N PRO A 257 -8.89 -6.70 7.95
CA PRO A 257 -9.33 -5.79 6.89
C PRO A 257 -10.85 -5.57 6.86
N LEU A 258 -11.64 -6.64 7.07
CA LEU A 258 -13.10 -6.54 7.15
C LEU A 258 -13.52 -5.65 8.33
N ARG A 259 -13.00 -5.96 9.53
CA ARG A 259 -13.26 -5.16 10.73
C ARG A 259 -12.88 -3.70 10.52
N TRP A 260 -11.72 -3.43 9.94
CA TRP A 260 -11.24 -2.08 9.73
C TRP A 260 -12.07 -1.32 8.70
N ARG A 261 -12.54 -2.00 7.64
CA ARG A 261 -13.38 -1.38 6.63
C ARG A 261 -14.77 -1.08 7.18
N LEU A 262 -15.39 -2.00 7.92
CA LEU A 262 -16.66 -1.75 8.61
C LEU A 262 -16.57 -0.55 9.57
N GLN A 263 -15.46 -0.41 10.29
CA GLN A 263 -15.21 0.77 11.14
C GLN A 263 -15.10 2.07 10.32
N ALA A 264 -14.43 2.05 9.17
CA ALA A 264 -14.29 3.22 8.31
C ALA A 264 -15.65 3.66 7.75
N GLU A 265 -16.45 2.72 7.28
CA GLU A 265 -17.79 2.97 6.75
C GLU A 265 -18.73 3.49 7.84
N ALA A 266 -18.67 2.93 9.05
CA ALA A 266 -19.44 3.45 10.19
C ALA A 266 -19.09 4.90 10.53
N ARG A 267 -17.81 5.30 10.44
CA ARG A 267 -17.40 6.71 10.61
C ARG A 267 -17.93 7.58 9.47
N GLN A 268 -17.83 7.12 8.23
CA GLN A 268 -18.29 7.87 7.06
C GLN A 268 -19.80 8.12 7.10
N ARG A 269 -20.59 7.10 7.45
CA ARG A 269 -22.05 7.22 7.64
C ARG A 269 -22.39 8.26 8.70
N ARG A 270 -21.67 8.30 9.83
CA ARG A 270 -21.85 9.32 10.87
C ARG A 270 -21.50 10.72 10.39
N SER A 271 -20.45 10.88 9.56
CA SER A 271 -19.99 12.20 9.12
C SER A 271 -20.76 12.78 7.92
N SER A 272 -21.33 11.94 7.06
CA SER A 272 -21.85 12.37 5.74
C SER A 272 -23.23 11.83 5.41
N GLY A 273 -23.84 11.00 6.27
CA GLY A 273 -25.10 10.29 5.97
C GLY A 273 -24.98 9.22 4.88
N GLN A 274 -23.83 9.11 4.22
CA GLN A 274 -23.58 8.19 3.11
C GLN A 274 -22.57 7.12 3.53
N GLY A 275 -22.72 5.91 2.98
CA GLY A 275 -21.78 4.80 3.14
C GLY A 275 -22.34 3.54 2.52
N LEU A 276 -21.47 2.59 2.18
CA LEU A 276 -21.89 1.32 1.62
C LEU A 276 -22.66 0.50 2.66
N GLN A 277 -23.52 -0.42 2.23
CA GLN A 277 -24.13 -1.39 3.12
C GLN A 277 -23.10 -2.40 3.63
N ALA A 278 -23.36 -3.02 4.78
CA ALA A 278 -22.41 -3.97 5.38
C ALA A 278 -22.11 -5.18 4.46
N SER A 279 -23.10 -5.63 3.69
CA SER A 279 -22.96 -6.69 2.69
C SER A 279 -22.05 -6.29 1.53
N GLU A 280 -22.19 -5.07 0.99
CA GLU A 280 -21.33 -4.54 -0.07
C GLU A 280 -19.89 -4.38 0.42
N VAL A 281 -19.71 -3.94 1.66
CA VAL A 281 -18.40 -3.86 2.30
C VAL A 281 -17.77 -5.24 2.45
N ALA A 282 -18.54 -6.22 2.89
CA ALA A 282 -18.08 -7.60 3.01
C ALA A 282 -17.70 -8.19 1.64
N ALA A 283 -18.51 -7.97 0.61
CA ALA A 283 -18.22 -8.40 -0.76
C ALA A 283 -16.94 -7.76 -1.30
N MET A 284 -16.75 -6.45 -1.09
CA MET A 284 -15.54 -5.75 -1.53
C MET A 284 -14.28 -6.23 -0.80
N VAL A 285 -14.35 -6.45 0.52
CA VAL A 285 -13.21 -7.00 1.27
C VAL A 285 -12.95 -8.45 0.85
N ARG A 286 -14.00 -9.26 0.68
CA ARG A 286 -13.89 -10.63 0.18
C ARG A 286 -13.24 -10.65 -1.19
N ALA A 287 -13.61 -9.74 -2.10
CA ALA A 287 -12.98 -9.60 -3.40
C ALA A 287 -11.47 -9.35 -3.29
N THR A 288 -11.00 -8.52 -2.35
CA THR A 288 -9.55 -8.33 -2.15
C THR A 288 -8.85 -9.61 -1.68
N LEU A 289 -9.39 -10.29 -0.66
CA LEU A 289 -8.73 -11.43 -0.03
C LEU A 289 -8.85 -12.71 -0.87
N ALA A 290 -9.95 -12.89 -1.60
CA ALA A 290 -10.18 -14.09 -2.42
C ALA A 290 -9.66 -13.94 -3.86
N SER A 291 -9.54 -12.72 -4.41
CA SER A 291 -8.88 -12.58 -5.72
C SER A 291 -7.37 -12.76 -5.63
N LEU A 292 -6.75 -12.31 -4.53
CA LEU A 292 -5.36 -12.57 -4.22
C LEU A 292 -5.23 -13.10 -2.77
N PRO A 293 -5.42 -14.41 -2.56
CA PRO A 293 -5.23 -15.07 -1.27
C PRO A 293 -3.90 -14.65 -0.63
N PRO A 294 -3.92 -14.12 0.61
CA PRO A 294 -2.72 -13.58 1.22
C PRO A 294 -1.55 -14.56 1.32
N GLU A 295 -1.85 -15.83 1.56
CA GLU A 295 -0.90 -16.95 1.62
C GLU A 295 -0.11 -17.11 0.31
N LEU A 296 -0.75 -16.78 -0.81
CA LEU A 296 -0.20 -16.91 -2.15
C LEU A 296 0.51 -15.63 -2.60
N TYR A 297 -0.08 -14.46 -2.33
CA TYR A 297 0.30 -13.21 -3.00
C TYR A 297 0.80 -12.10 -2.07
N GLN A 298 0.70 -12.26 -0.74
CA GLN A 298 1.06 -11.22 0.24
C GLN A 298 2.20 -11.66 1.17
N VAL A 299 2.18 -12.91 1.66
CA VAL A 299 3.19 -13.49 2.58
C VAL A 299 4.54 -13.76 1.88
N GLY A 300 4.57 -13.73 0.55
CA GLY A 300 5.82 -13.85 -0.22
C GLY A 300 6.51 -12.52 -0.51
N LEU A 301 5.84 -11.38 -0.30
CA LEU A 301 6.32 -10.08 -0.78
C LEU A 301 7.57 -9.58 -0.05
N GLU A 302 7.82 -10.04 1.16
CA GLU A 302 9.05 -9.73 1.90
C GLU A 302 10.30 -10.39 1.29
N ARG A 303 10.12 -11.46 0.52
CA ARG A 303 11.25 -12.22 -0.04
C ARG A 303 11.73 -11.56 -1.32
N THR A 304 13.05 -11.37 -1.41
CA THR A 304 13.67 -10.90 -2.65
C THR A 304 13.60 -12.01 -3.70
N VAL A 305 12.91 -11.76 -4.82
CA VAL A 305 12.88 -12.65 -5.98
C VAL A 305 13.88 -12.13 -7.02
N PRO A 306 14.62 -13.00 -7.75
CA PRO A 306 15.50 -12.57 -8.83
C PRO A 306 14.79 -11.64 -9.83
N GLY A 307 15.39 -10.47 -10.10
CA GLY A 307 14.79 -9.44 -10.96
C GLY A 307 13.76 -8.52 -10.29
N SER A 308 13.60 -8.60 -8.95
CA SER A 308 12.80 -7.65 -8.16
C SER A 308 13.67 -6.82 -7.24
N SER A 309 13.32 -5.54 -7.06
CA SER A 309 13.71 -4.80 -5.86
C SER A 309 13.18 -5.55 -4.63
N ALA A 310 14.06 -5.85 -3.66
CA ALA A 310 13.66 -6.41 -2.38
C ALA A 310 12.64 -5.49 -1.69
N ALA A 311 11.66 -6.05 -0.99
CA ALA A 311 10.86 -5.24 -0.08
C ALA A 311 11.80 -4.54 0.92
N THR A 312 11.56 -3.25 1.11
CA THR A 312 12.41 -2.39 1.93
C THR A 312 12.08 -2.59 3.41
N ALA A 313 10.78 -2.73 3.73
CA ALA A 313 10.34 -2.85 5.11
C ALA A 313 9.02 -3.62 5.22
N LEU A 314 8.84 -4.26 6.37
CA LEU A 314 7.56 -4.83 6.80
C LEU A 314 7.11 -4.22 8.13
N ILE A 315 5.84 -3.83 8.19
CA ILE A 315 5.22 -3.21 9.36
C ILE A 315 3.98 -4.03 9.71
N LYS A 316 4.02 -4.73 10.86
CA LYS A 316 2.88 -5.54 11.33
C LYS A 316 1.95 -4.68 12.20
N LEU A 317 0.64 -4.78 11.95
CA LEU A 317 -0.40 -3.99 12.59
C LEU A 317 -1.31 -4.85 13.47
N ASP A 318 -1.62 -4.38 14.68
CA ASP A 318 -2.63 -5.00 15.55
C ASP A 318 -4.07 -4.65 15.15
N GLY A 319 -5.07 -5.23 15.83
CA GLY A 319 -6.48 -4.97 15.56
C GLY A 319 -6.94 -3.50 15.72
N LYS A 320 -6.14 -2.64 16.37
CA LYS A 320 -6.37 -1.20 16.53
C LYS A 320 -5.59 -0.37 15.50
N ARG A 321 -4.93 -1.01 14.52
CA ARG A 321 -4.03 -0.40 13.51
C ARG A 321 -2.78 0.23 14.14
N ARG A 322 -2.29 -0.30 15.25
CA ARG A 322 -1.01 0.12 15.85
C ARG A 322 0.09 -0.73 15.25
N CYS A 323 1.23 -0.10 14.90
CA CYS A 323 2.45 -0.84 14.61
C CYS A 323 2.88 -1.61 15.87
N ILE A 324 3.04 -2.93 15.72
CA ILE A 324 3.53 -3.87 16.75
C ILE A 324 4.83 -4.56 16.33
N TRP A 325 5.23 -4.40 15.06
CA TRP A 325 6.51 -4.85 14.55
C TRP A 325 6.91 -3.97 13.36
N SER A 326 8.16 -3.57 13.28
CA SER A 326 8.74 -2.81 12.18
C SER A 326 10.16 -3.32 11.97
N GLY A 327 10.51 -3.68 10.75
CA GLY A 327 11.82 -4.23 10.43
C GLY A 327 12.08 -4.30 8.94
N SER A 328 13.31 -4.67 8.59
CA SER A 328 13.68 -5.03 7.23
C SER A 328 12.80 -6.21 6.77
N ALA A 329 12.50 -6.30 5.48
CA ALA A 329 11.73 -7.43 4.97
C ALA A 329 12.41 -8.78 5.25
N ASP A 330 13.75 -8.82 5.23
CA ASP A 330 14.54 -10.02 5.52
C ASP A 330 14.44 -10.48 7.00
N ASP A 331 14.14 -9.54 7.91
CA ASP A 331 13.98 -9.82 9.34
C ASP A 331 12.61 -10.46 9.69
N ALA A 332 11.71 -10.54 8.72
CA ALA A 332 10.35 -11.05 8.93
C ALA A 332 10.25 -12.58 9.00
N SER A 333 11.36 -13.26 8.67
CA SER A 333 11.53 -14.71 8.49
C SER A 333 11.26 -15.53 9.75
#